data_AF-A2HD66-F1
#
_entry.id   AF-A2HD66-F1
#
_cell.length_a   1.000
_cell.length_b   1.000
_cell.length_c   1.000
_cell.angle_alpha   90.00
_cell.angle_beta   90.00
_cell.angle_gamma   90.00
#
_symmetry.space_group_name_H-M   'P 1'
#
loop_
_entity.id
_entity.type
_entity.pdbx_description
1 polymer ?
#
loop_
_entity_poly.entity_id
_entity_poly.type
_entity_poly.pdbx_seq_one_letter_code
_entity_poly.pdbx_strand_id
1 'polypeptide(L)'
;MIDMEQCSDLPSLNNSLFSNCAKLKSIKMPQKITIIGNGCFFNNVLLNSITIPDSVQIIKGWSNVDYAPFQNTLKEIKISPNSKLTTIENAAFMSSKITNIFIPKLVTYLDPGFILNCNIQRIEIDNDNPIYKTDGTVIYKVLEIMHSLSVII
;
A
#
# COMPACT_ATOMS: atom_id res chain seq x y z
N MET A 1 -8.63 -17.99 -10.09
CA MET A 1 -7.52 -17.81 -9.14
C MET A 1 -6.24 -17.88 -9.94
N ILE A 2 -5.27 -17.02 -9.64
CA ILE A 2 -3.91 -17.11 -10.19
C ILE A 2 -2.99 -17.52 -9.04
N ASP A 3 -2.09 -18.48 -9.28
CA ASP A 3 -1.08 -18.89 -8.30
C ASP A 3 0.31 -18.55 -8.86
N MET A 4 1.01 -17.63 -8.20
CA MET A 4 2.38 -17.24 -8.53
C MET A 4 3.34 -17.47 -7.35
N GLU A 5 2.94 -18.27 -6.36
CA GLU A 5 3.69 -18.46 -5.13
C GLU A 5 5.13 -18.95 -5.39
N GLN A 6 5.31 -19.78 -6.42
CA GLN A 6 6.59 -20.37 -6.81
C GLN A 6 7.42 -19.49 -7.77
N CYS A 7 6.92 -18.33 -8.19
CA CYS A 7 7.67 -17.42 -9.08
C CYS A 7 8.76 -16.68 -8.29
N SER A 8 9.94 -17.28 -8.12
CA SER A 8 10.99 -16.71 -7.25
C SER A 8 11.87 -15.65 -7.89
N ASP A 9 11.87 -15.55 -9.22
CA ASP A 9 12.84 -14.74 -9.96
C ASP A 9 12.28 -13.39 -10.41
N LEU A 10 11.05 -13.07 -9.99
CA LEU A 10 10.40 -11.80 -10.27
C LEU A 10 10.78 -10.79 -9.18
N PRO A 11 11.56 -9.74 -9.49
CA PRO A 11 11.85 -8.67 -8.53
C PRO A 11 10.62 -7.79 -8.30
N SER A 12 9.69 -7.73 -9.26
CA SER A 12 8.52 -6.86 -9.23
C SER A 12 7.33 -7.50 -9.93
N LEU A 13 6.13 -7.09 -9.53
CA LEU A 13 4.98 -7.17 -10.42
C LEU A 13 4.99 -5.96 -11.35
N ASN A 14 5.18 -6.22 -12.63
CA ASN A 14 5.32 -5.18 -13.64
C ASN A 14 4.02 -4.37 -13.80
N ASN A 15 4.16 -3.19 -14.43
CA ASN A 15 3.02 -2.32 -14.68
C ASN A 15 1.93 -3.06 -15.47
N SER A 16 0.68 -2.84 -15.06
CA SER A 16 -0.52 -3.37 -15.71
C SER A 16 -0.61 -4.90 -15.86
N LEU A 17 0.22 -5.68 -15.13
CA LEU A 17 0.33 -7.14 -15.31
C LEU A 17 -1.01 -7.88 -15.19
N PHE A 18 -1.87 -7.48 -14.25
CA PHE A 18 -3.21 -8.03 -14.05
C PHE A 18 -4.30 -6.97 -14.26
N SER A 19 -4.03 -5.97 -15.11
CA SER A 19 -4.99 -4.95 -15.46
C SER A 19 -6.18 -5.56 -16.21
N ASN A 20 -7.40 -5.14 -15.88
CA ASN A 20 -8.65 -5.57 -16.51
C ASN A 20 -8.91 -7.09 -16.49
N CYS A 21 -8.32 -7.83 -15.54
CA CYS A 21 -8.56 -9.26 -15.39
C CYS A 21 -9.93 -9.50 -14.72
N ALA A 22 -11.02 -9.34 -15.48
CA ALA A 22 -12.40 -9.38 -14.97
C ALA A 22 -12.79 -10.67 -14.21
N LYS A 23 -12.05 -11.77 -14.40
CA LYS A 23 -12.28 -13.06 -13.71
C LYS A 23 -11.33 -13.30 -12.53
N LEU A 24 -10.40 -12.39 -12.23
CA LEU A 24 -9.44 -12.53 -11.13
C LEU A 24 -10.13 -12.34 -9.79
N LYS A 25 -10.43 -13.46 -9.12
CA LYS A 25 -11.03 -13.48 -7.77
C LYS A 25 -10.00 -13.43 -6.64
N SER A 26 -8.83 -14.04 -6.88
CA SER A 26 -7.76 -14.20 -5.90
C SER A 26 -6.44 -14.47 -6.62
N ILE A 27 -5.35 -14.03 -5.99
CA ILE A 27 -3.98 -14.26 -6.42
C ILE A 27 -3.13 -14.70 -5.23
N LYS A 28 -2.31 -15.75 -5.41
CA LYS A 28 -1.20 -16.01 -4.49
C LYS A 28 0.04 -15.29 -5.02
N MET A 29 0.51 -14.32 -4.24
CA MET A 29 1.62 -13.45 -4.63
C MET A 29 2.97 -14.17 -4.45
N PRO A 30 3.96 -13.89 -5.32
CA PRO A 30 5.31 -14.38 -5.09
C PRO A 30 5.91 -13.77 -3.82
N GLN A 31 6.72 -14.54 -3.09
CA GLN A 31 7.20 -14.13 -1.76
C GLN A 31 8.46 -13.24 -1.79
N LYS A 32 9.04 -12.98 -2.96
CA LYS A 32 10.31 -12.23 -3.12
C LYS A 32 10.18 -10.93 -3.89
N ILE A 33 8.97 -10.58 -4.36
CA ILE A 33 8.76 -9.30 -5.05
C ILE A 33 9.02 -8.14 -4.09
N THR A 34 9.65 -7.09 -4.58
CA THR A 34 9.92 -5.86 -3.81
C THR A 34 9.02 -4.70 -4.26
N ILE A 35 8.43 -4.78 -5.45
CA ILE A 35 7.63 -3.69 -6.03
C ILE A 35 6.30 -4.22 -6.59
N ILE A 36 5.22 -3.51 -6.29
CA ILE A 36 3.94 -3.60 -7.02
C ILE A 36 3.85 -2.39 -7.95
N GLY A 37 3.94 -2.64 -9.27
CA GLY A 37 3.98 -1.62 -10.31
C GLY A 37 2.64 -0.91 -10.56
N ASN A 38 2.70 0.18 -11.32
CA ASN A 38 1.52 0.97 -11.65
C ASN A 38 0.46 0.12 -12.37
N GLY A 39 -0.82 0.36 -12.08
CA GLY A 39 -1.93 -0.30 -12.77
C GLY A 39 -1.99 -1.82 -12.62
N CYS A 40 -1.13 -2.42 -11.79
CA CYS A 40 -0.94 -3.88 -11.73
C CYS A 40 -2.26 -4.63 -11.51
N PHE A 41 -3.17 -4.10 -10.69
CA PHE A 41 -4.50 -4.68 -10.45
C PHE A 41 -5.64 -3.73 -10.85
N PHE A 42 -5.39 -2.82 -11.80
CA PHE A 42 -6.38 -1.87 -12.28
C PHE A 42 -7.63 -2.57 -12.82
N ASN A 43 -8.81 -2.04 -12.48
CA ASN A 43 -10.11 -2.50 -12.98
C ASN A 43 -10.38 -4.01 -12.80
N ASN A 44 -9.87 -4.60 -11.71
CA ASN A 44 -10.21 -5.96 -11.31
C ASN A 44 -11.51 -5.99 -10.49
N VAL A 45 -12.62 -6.30 -11.17
CA VAL A 45 -13.97 -6.20 -10.59
C VAL A 45 -14.38 -7.34 -9.65
N LEU A 46 -13.58 -8.42 -9.58
CA LEU A 46 -13.85 -9.58 -8.73
C LEU A 46 -12.78 -9.84 -7.65
N LEU A 47 -11.68 -9.07 -7.66
CA LEU A 47 -10.62 -9.20 -6.66
C LEU A 47 -11.09 -8.51 -5.37
N ASN A 48 -11.46 -9.30 -4.36
CA ASN A 48 -12.07 -8.78 -3.13
C ASN A 48 -11.07 -8.61 -1.97
N SER A 49 -10.01 -9.43 -1.93
CA SER A 49 -9.00 -9.40 -0.88
C SER A 49 -7.63 -9.69 -1.48
N ILE A 50 -6.58 -9.07 -0.92
CA ILE A 50 -5.19 -9.33 -1.26
C ILE A 50 -4.31 -9.28 -0.02
N THR A 51 -3.32 -10.17 0.04
CA THR A 51 -2.25 -10.10 1.04
C THR A 51 -0.99 -9.57 0.36
N ILE A 52 -0.40 -8.52 0.92
CA ILE A 52 0.87 -7.95 0.45
C ILE A 52 2.00 -8.77 1.10
N PRO A 53 2.89 -9.41 0.31
CA PRO A 53 4.04 -10.13 0.87
C PRO A 53 4.94 -9.19 1.69
N ASP A 54 5.53 -9.72 2.77
CA ASP A 54 6.41 -8.95 3.65
C ASP A 54 7.67 -8.42 2.92
N SER A 55 8.02 -9.00 1.77
CA SER A 55 9.14 -8.55 0.93
C SER A 55 8.87 -7.26 0.17
N VAL A 56 7.61 -6.86 -0.02
CA VAL A 56 7.25 -5.67 -0.79
C VAL A 56 7.74 -4.42 -0.05
N GLN A 57 8.50 -3.59 -0.75
CA GLN A 57 9.06 -2.33 -0.26
C GLN A 57 8.30 -1.14 -0.82
N ILE A 58 7.79 -1.24 -2.05
CA ILE A 58 7.15 -0.12 -2.75
C ILE A 58 5.81 -0.58 -3.35
N ILE A 59 4.75 0.14 -2.99
CA ILE A 59 3.49 0.13 -3.75
C ILE A 59 3.45 1.42 -4.55
N LYS A 60 3.49 1.27 -5.87
CA LYS A 60 3.48 2.40 -6.80
C LYS A 60 2.14 3.13 -6.80
N GLY A 61 2.15 4.32 -7.41
CA GLY A 61 1.00 5.22 -7.43
C GLY A 61 0.35 5.36 -8.81
N TRP A 62 -0.61 6.27 -8.90
CA TRP A 62 -1.02 6.82 -10.19
C TRP A 62 0.13 7.63 -10.81
N SER A 63 0.27 7.55 -12.13
CA SER A 63 1.19 8.40 -12.90
C SER A 63 0.51 8.89 -14.17
N ASN A 64 1.13 9.85 -14.88
CA ASN A 64 0.54 10.42 -16.10
C ASN A 64 0.25 9.37 -17.20
N VAL A 65 0.97 8.23 -17.19
CA VAL A 65 0.87 7.18 -18.22
C VAL A 65 0.22 5.89 -17.73
N ASP A 66 0.07 5.72 -16.41
CA ASP A 66 -0.45 4.49 -15.80
C ASP A 66 -1.47 4.77 -14.69
N TYR A 67 -2.38 3.82 -14.49
CA TYR A 67 -3.36 3.89 -13.41
C TYR A 67 -2.76 3.51 -12.04
N ALA A 68 -3.48 3.82 -10.96
CA ALA A 68 -3.10 3.32 -9.64
C ALA A 68 -3.20 1.78 -9.58
N PRO A 69 -2.28 1.09 -8.86
CA PRO A 69 -2.27 -0.37 -8.83
C PRO A 69 -3.57 -0.99 -8.33
N PHE A 70 -4.20 -0.40 -7.32
CA PHE A 70 -5.42 -0.92 -6.71
C PHE A 70 -6.63 -0.01 -6.97
N GLN A 71 -6.72 0.59 -8.15
CA GLN A 71 -7.97 1.24 -8.59
C GLN A 71 -8.95 0.18 -9.11
N ASN A 72 -9.67 -0.46 -8.18
CA ASN A 72 -10.54 -1.61 -8.43
C ASN A 72 -11.60 -1.78 -7.32
N THR A 73 -12.17 -2.98 -7.15
CA THR A 73 -13.23 -3.27 -6.17
C THR A 73 -12.73 -3.91 -4.86
N LEU A 74 -11.43 -3.85 -4.58
CA LEU A 74 -10.81 -4.48 -3.42
C LEU A 74 -11.46 -3.99 -2.11
N LYS A 75 -11.84 -4.93 -1.25
CA LYS A 75 -12.51 -4.65 0.03
C LYS A 75 -11.58 -4.82 1.23
N GLU A 76 -10.56 -5.66 1.08
CA GLU A 76 -9.63 -5.98 2.14
C GLU A 76 -8.20 -6.01 1.61
N ILE A 77 -7.29 -5.37 2.34
CA ILE A 77 -5.86 -5.48 2.13
C ILE A 77 -5.21 -5.92 3.44
N LYS A 78 -4.38 -6.96 3.36
CA LYS A 78 -3.63 -7.48 4.51
C LYS A 78 -2.16 -7.10 4.35
N ILE A 79 -1.68 -6.27 5.29
CA ILE A 79 -0.27 -5.91 5.44
C ILE A 79 0.14 -6.35 6.85
N SER A 80 1.21 -7.12 6.95
CA SER A 80 1.77 -7.61 8.21
C SER A 80 2.51 -6.50 8.96
N PRO A 81 2.55 -6.50 10.31
CA PRO A 81 3.47 -5.68 11.10
C PRO A 81 4.95 -5.89 10.76
N ASN A 82 5.31 -7.06 10.23
CA ASN A 82 6.68 -7.38 9.80
C ASN A 82 7.00 -6.94 8.37
N SER A 83 6.07 -6.27 7.69
CA SER A 83 6.24 -5.82 6.31
C SER A 83 7.48 -4.92 6.14
N LYS A 84 8.19 -5.10 5.03
CA LYS A 84 9.30 -4.24 4.60
C LYS A 84 8.85 -3.02 3.80
N LEU A 85 7.56 -2.73 3.79
CA LEU A 85 6.99 -1.62 3.02
C LEU A 85 7.55 -0.29 3.53
N THR A 86 8.23 0.44 2.66
CA THR A 86 8.80 1.75 2.94
C THR A 86 8.01 2.88 2.28
N THR A 87 7.34 2.58 1.18
CA THR A 87 6.79 3.60 0.28
C THR A 87 5.41 3.18 -0.23
N ILE A 88 4.42 4.06 -0.01
CA ILE A 88 3.11 4.00 -0.64
C ILE A 88 2.90 5.32 -1.38
N GLU A 89 2.87 5.24 -2.70
CA GLU A 89 2.79 6.40 -3.59
C GLU A 89 1.35 6.90 -3.81
N ASN A 90 1.23 8.02 -4.53
CA ASN A 90 -0.02 8.72 -4.79
C ASN A 90 -1.12 7.80 -5.32
N ALA A 91 -2.34 7.94 -4.80
CA ALA A 91 -3.52 7.23 -5.28
C ALA A 91 -3.39 5.69 -5.32
N ALA A 92 -2.41 5.06 -4.65
CA ALA A 92 -2.15 3.62 -4.72
C ALA A 92 -3.39 2.71 -4.60
N PHE A 93 -4.36 3.11 -3.76
CA PHE A 93 -5.63 2.43 -3.50
C PHE A 93 -6.86 3.19 -4.00
N MET A 94 -6.69 4.17 -4.89
CA MET A 94 -7.76 5.09 -5.29
C MET A 94 -9.05 4.37 -5.69
N SER A 95 -10.18 4.84 -5.17
CA SER A 95 -11.52 4.30 -5.47
C SER A 95 -11.74 2.82 -5.12
N SER A 96 -10.80 2.17 -4.41
CA SER A 96 -11.03 0.85 -3.80
C SER A 96 -12.19 0.90 -2.80
N LYS A 97 -12.71 -0.29 -2.47
CA LYS A 97 -13.77 -0.48 -1.45
C LYS A 97 -13.20 -0.86 -0.08
N ILE A 98 -11.90 -0.66 0.13
CA ILE A 98 -11.27 -0.84 1.42
C ILE A 98 -11.87 0.14 2.43
N THR A 99 -12.15 -0.37 3.63
CA THR A 99 -12.63 0.42 4.77
C THR A 99 -11.57 0.53 5.86
N ASN A 100 -10.54 -0.31 5.81
CA ASN A 100 -9.50 -0.39 6.81
C ASN A 100 -8.14 -0.50 6.12
N ILE A 101 -7.13 0.15 6.68
CA ILE A 101 -5.75 0.02 6.22
C ILE A 101 -4.78 0.09 7.40
N PHE A 102 -3.80 -0.81 7.38
CA PHE A 102 -2.68 -0.84 8.33
C PHE A 102 -1.40 -0.32 7.67
N ILE A 103 -0.71 0.60 8.32
CA ILE A 103 0.57 1.16 7.88
C ILE A 103 1.69 0.61 8.78
N PRO A 104 2.60 -0.22 8.25
CA PRO A 104 3.65 -0.86 9.05
C PRO A 104 4.76 0.12 9.45
N LYS A 105 5.58 -0.29 10.42
CA LYS A 105 6.61 0.57 11.03
C LYS A 105 7.63 1.17 10.06
N LEU A 106 7.93 0.48 8.96
CA LEU A 106 8.97 0.91 8.01
C LEU A 106 8.49 1.89 6.95
N VAL A 107 7.19 2.22 6.89
CA VAL A 107 6.66 3.21 5.93
C VAL A 107 7.15 4.59 6.34
N THR A 108 8.10 5.12 5.56
CA THR A 108 8.67 6.46 5.73
C THR A 108 8.19 7.44 4.67
N TYR A 109 7.62 6.95 3.58
CA TYR A 109 6.93 7.76 2.59
C TYR A 109 5.51 7.26 2.37
N LEU A 110 4.55 8.12 2.70
CA LEU A 110 3.12 7.95 2.47
C LEU A 110 2.60 9.20 1.77
N ASP A 111 2.18 9.06 0.52
CA ASP A 111 1.55 10.15 -0.21
C ASP A 111 0.17 10.48 0.40
N PRO A 112 -0.18 11.75 0.64
CA PRO A 112 -1.47 12.12 1.22
C PRO A 112 -2.69 11.61 0.43
N GLY A 113 -2.55 11.37 -0.87
CA GLY A 113 -3.60 10.90 -1.76
C GLY A 113 -3.68 9.37 -1.91
N PHE A 114 -2.90 8.57 -1.18
CA PHE A 114 -2.82 7.11 -1.39
C PHE A 114 -4.17 6.37 -1.32
N ILE A 115 -5.16 6.92 -0.60
CA ILE A 115 -6.53 6.41 -0.40
C ILE A 115 -7.60 7.35 -0.98
N LEU A 116 -7.27 8.12 -2.02
CA LEU A 116 -8.21 9.02 -2.68
C LEU A 116 -9.52 8.29 -3.06
N ASN A 117 -10.67 8.88 -2.75
CA ASN A 117 -12.01 8.30 -3.01
C ASN A 117 -12.28 6.92 -2.36
N CYS A 118 -11.51 6.52 -1.34
CA CYS A 118 -11.84 5.37 -0.51
C CYS A 118 -12.78 5.79 0.63
N ASN A 119 -13.67 4.89 1.05
CA ASN A 119 -14.53 5.10 2.23
C ASN A 119 -13.86 4.51 3.48
N ILE A 120 -12.71 5.06 3.86
CA ILE A 120 -11.95 4.59 5.02
C ILE A 120 -12.71 4.87 6.31
N GLN A 121 -12.89 3.83 7.11
CA GLN A 121 -13.51 3.86 8.44
C GLN A 121 -12.47 3.75 9.54
N ARG A 122 -11.34 3.08 9.28
CA ARG A 122 -10.25 2.93 10.25
C ARG A 122 -8.89 2.95 9.58
N ILE A 123 -7.97 3.69 10.15
CA ILE A 123 -6.55 3.65 9.86
C ILE A 123 -5.86 3.13 11.12
N GLU A 124 -5.00 2.14 10.93
CA GLU A 124 -4.10 1.66 11.97
C GLU A 124 -2.68 1.94 11.50
N ILE A 125 -1.84 2.46 12.39
CA ILE A 125 -0.42 2.65 12.13
C ILE A 125 0.31 1.91 13.23
N ASP A 126 1.36 1.19 12.84
CA ASP A 126 2.25 0.53 13.78
C ASP A 126 2.75 1.51 14.84
N ASN A 127 2.71 1.10 16.11
CA ASN A 127 3.12 1.95 17.23
C ASN A 127 4.59 2.37 17.12
N ASP A 128 5.42 1.57 16.46
CA ASP A 128 6.84 1.82 16.25
C ASP A 128 7.11 2.55 14.93
N ASN A 129 6.09 2.95 14.14
CA ASN A 129 6.32 3.80 12.97
C ASN A 129 6.88 5.16 13.44
N PRO A 130 8.08 5.56 12.96
CA PRO A 130 8.76 6.75 13.48
C PRO A 130 8.22 8.06 12.88
N ILE A 131 7.51 7.99 11.75
CA ILE A 131 7.10 9.18 11.00
C ILE A 131 5.61 9.47 11.14
N TYR A 132 4.77 8.44 11.12
CA TYR A 132 3.32 8.59 11.04
C TYR A 132 2.62 8.07 12.28
N LYS A 133 1.56 8.77 12.69
CA LYS A 133 0.62 8.37 13.73
C LYS A 133 -0.81 8.65 13.26
N THR A 134 -1.79 8.11 13.97
CA THR A 134 -3.21 8.28 13.65
C THR A 134 -4.07 8.36 14.90
N ASP A 135 -5.22 9.03 14.79
CA ASP A 135 -6.31 8.96 15.78
C ASP A 135 -7.35 7.86 15.42
N GLY A 136 -7.07 7.08 14.38
CA GLY A 136 -7.98 6.09 13.81
C GLY A 136 -8.62 6.52 12.50
N THR A 137 -8.62 7.81 12.15
CA THR A 137 -9.23 8.33 10.91
C THR A 137 -8.34 9.31 10.15
N VAL A 138 -7.53 10.09 10.87
CA VAL A 138 -6.59 11.06 10.31
C VAL A 138 -5.17 10.58 10.53
N ILE A 139 -4.31 10.77 9.53
CA ILE A 139 -2.86 10.53 9.64
C ILE A 139 -2.15 11.86 9.85
N TYR A 140 -1.23 11.90 10.82
CA TYR A 140 -0.37 13.04 11.07
C TYR A 140 1.08 12.59 11.21
N LYS A 141 2.00 13.50 10.91
CA LYS A 141 3.44 13.24 11.05
C LYS A 141 3.90 13.58 12.47
N VAL A 142 4.76 12.74 13.04
CA VAL A 142 5.54 13.09 14.22
C VAL A 142 6.57 14.12 13.79
N LEU A 143 6.47 15.34 14.32
CA LEU A 143 7.55 16.32 14.20
C LEU A 143 8.61 15.93 15.22
N GLU A 144 9.84 15.68 14.77
CA GLU A 144 10.97 15.68 15.69
C GLU A 144 11.08 17.10 16.25
N ILE A 145 10.72 17.28 17.52
CA ILE A 145 11.16 18.44 18.27
C ILE A 145 12.67 18.28 18.34
N MET A 146 13.42 19.09 17.59
CA MET A 146 14.86 19.18 17.80
C MET A 146 15.08 19.49 19.28
N HIS A 147 15.64 18.53 20.00
CA HIS A 147 16.29 18.79 21.28
C HIS A 147 17.55 19.63 21.00
N SER A 148 17.38 20.91 20.65
CA SER A 148 18.38 21.92 20.97
C SER A 148 17.94 22.57 22.27
N LEU A 149 18.39 21.99 23.38
CA LEU A 149 18.69 22.76 24.57
C LEU A 149 19.65 23.88 24.14
N SER A 150 19.12 25.09 24.03
CA SER A 150 19.93 26.30 24.14
C SER A 150 19.14 27.20 25.07
N VAL A 151 19.52 27.15 26.34
CA VAL A 151 19.34 28.27 27.26
C VAL A 151 19.89 29.49 26.52
N ILE A 152 19.01 30.40 26.12
CA ILE A 152 19.39 31.78 25.91
C ILE A 152 18.72 32.53 27.06
N ILE A 153 19.60 33.13 27.84
CA ILE A 153 19.40 33.88 29.07
C ILE A 153 18.38 35.00 28.85
#